data_AF-A0A392N1F4-F1
#
_entry.id   AF-A0A392N1F4-F1
#
_cell.length_a   1.000
_cell.length_b   1.000
_cell.length_c   1.000
_cell.angle_alpha   90.00
_cell.angle_beta   90.00
_cell.angle_gamma   90.00
#
_symmetry.space_group_name_H-M   'P 1'
#
loop_
_entity.id
_entity.type
_entity.pdbx_description
1 polymer ?
#
loop_
_entity_poly.entity_id
_entity_poly.type
_entity_poly.pdbx_seq_one_letter_code
_entity_poly.pdbx_strand_id
1 'polypeptide(L)'
;VDMRGNIFGLLAAHPLSPLLSLHHPDITDAIFPNMTTSKSLQHLFEAANVDSQRILQQTVCYERRFSRTISVSWGYAVQVFQNNVLLPDVLRVQETFKPWKENHVMAGVYTFSTREIHHDPCKRPKIFYLDNVSTGKDGIVSSYTKSYRNCSNDKTSSKNLKVIKVVTNKLDLDSKQLRSAI
;
A
#
# COMPACT_ATOMS: atom_id res chain seq x y z
N VAL A 1 12.93 -5.77 -8.52
CA VAL A 1 11.98 -6.67 -9.23
C VAL A 1 11.55 -5.95 -10.48
N ASP A 2 11.57 -6.62 -11.63
CA ASP A 2 11.35 -5.97 -12.92
C ASP A 2 9.91 -6.16 -13.37
N MET A 3 9.14 -5.09 -13.29
CA MET A 3 7.70 -5.05 -13.55
C MET A 3 7.34 -3.76 -14.26
N ARG A 4 6.26 -3.80 -15.05
CA ARG A 4 5.73 -2.63 -15.76
C ARG A 4 4.26 -2.37 -15.40
N GLY A 5 3.81 -1.15 -15.66
CA GLY A 5 2.44 -0.72 -15.39
C GLY A 5 2.18 -0.49 -13.89
N ASN A 6 1.01 -0.92 -13.41
CA ASN A 6 0.54 -0.59 -12.07
C ASN A 6 1.19 -1.45 -10.97
N ILE A 7 2.18 -0.90 -10.27
CA ILE A 7 2.89 -1.58 -9.16
C ILE A 7 2.21 -1.47 -7.79
N PHE A 8 0.95 -1.01 -7.72
CA PHE A 8 0.22 -0.79 -6.45
C PHE A 8 0.30 -1.99 -5.50
N GLY A 9 0.02 -3.21 -5.99
CA GLY A 9 -0.02 -4.38 -5.12
C GLY A 9 1.32 -4.71 -4.47
N LEU A 10 2.43 -4.44 -5.17
CA LEU A 10 3.78 -4.64 -4.65
C LEU A 10 4.09 -3.67 -3.51
N LEU A 11 3.78 -2.38 -3.72
CA LEU A 11 4.04 -1.34 -2.72
C LEU A 11 3.09 -1.46 -1.51
N ALA A 12 1.82 -1.77 -1.76
CA ALA A 12 0.79 -1.86 -0.70
C ALA A 12 0.95 -3.08 0.21
N ALA A 13 1.56 -4.16 -0.29
CA ALA A 13 1.85 -5.38 0.48
C ALA A 13 3.35 -5.53 0.76
N HIS A 14 4.12 -4.43 0.73
CA HIS A 14 5.55 -4.50 0.99
C HIS A 14 5.78 -4.98 2.43
N PRO A 15 6.59 -6.03 2.63
CA PRO A 15 6.84 -6.56 3.97
C PRO A 15 7.55 -5.54 4.87
N LEU A 16 7.70 -5.89 6.15
CA LEU A 16 8.39 -5.06 7.15
C LEU A 16 9.89 -4.87 6.86
N SER A 17 10.47 -5.65 5.96
CA SER A 17 11.84 -5.42 5.50
C SER A 17 11.95 -4.04 4.84
N PRO A 18 13.08 -3.32 4.99
CA PRO A 18 13.27 -2.03 4.32
C PRO A 18 13.15 -2.12 2.80
N LEU A 19 12.53 -1.13 2.18
CA LEU A 19 12.55 -0.98 0.72
C LEU A 19 13.98 -0.60 0.29
N LEU A 20 14.63 -1.47 -0.48
CA LEU A 20 16.01 -1.23 -0.93
C LEU A 20 16.07 -0.35 -2.18
N SER A 21 15.33 -0.69 -3.24
CA SER A 21 15.39 0.03 -4.51
C SER A 21 14.17 -0.25 -5.38
N LEU A 22 13.76 0.78 -6.14
CA LEU A 22 12.83 0.69 -7.26
C LEU A 22 13.61 0.98 -8.54
N HIS A 23 13.87 -0.05 -9.36
CA HIS A 23 14.88 0.02 -10.41
C HIS A 23 14.38 0.55 -11.77
N HIS A 24 13.07 0.75 -11.97
CA HIS A 24 12.54 1.26 -13.24
C HIS A 24 11.23 2.05 -13.04
N PRO A 25 11.28 3.25 -12.43
CA PRO A 25 10.07 4.05 -12.27
C PRO A 25 9.48 4.56 -13.58
N ASP A 26 10.31 4.72 -14.62
CA ASP A 26 9.96 5.29 -15.94
C ASP A 26 8.97 4.46 -16.75
N ILE A 27 8.87 3.16 -16.48
CA ILE A 27 7.98 2.19 -17.15
C ILE A 27 6.75 1.83 -16.30
N THR A 28 6.64 2.42 -15.12
CA THR A 28 5.54 2.18 -14.18
C THR A 28 4.51 3.28 -14.28
N ASP A 29 3.25 2.92 -14.04
CA ASP A 29 2.19 3.91 -13.90
C ASP A 29 2.47 4.78 -12.66
N ALA A 30 1.97 6.02 -12.65
CA ALA A 30 2.07 6.87 -11.47
C ALA A 30 1.47 6.16 -10.24
N ILE A 31 2.22 6.13 -9.14
CA ILE A 31 1.84 5.36 -7.94
C ILE A 31 0.71 6.02 -7.15
N PHE A 32 0.50 7.32 -7.36
CA PHE A 32 -0.61 8.11 -6.80
C PHE A 32 -1.55 8.57 -7.92
N PRO A 33 -2.88 8.59 -7.68
CA PRO A 33 -3.85 9.04 -8.68
C PRO A 33 -3.69 10.53 -8.97
N ASN A 34 -4.05 10.94 -10.19
CA ASN A 34 -4.04 12.34 -10.64
C ASN A 34 -2.66 13.04 -10.56
N MET A 35 -1.57 12.26 -10.57
CA MET A 35 -0.19 12.75 -10.59
C MET A 35 0.57 12.19 -11.80
N THR A 36 1.61 12.88 -12.25
CA THR A 36 2.61 12.29 -13.14
C THR A 36 3.50 11.33 -12.35
N THR A 37 4.20 10.41 -13.01
CA THR A 37 5.14 9.50 -12.36
C THR A 37 6.16 10.24 -11.48
N SER A 38 6.78 11.30 -12.02
CA SER A 38 7.73 12.14 -11.27
C SER A 38 7.14 12.78 -10.02
N LYS A 39 5.95 13.39 -10.13
CA LYS A 39 5.25 14.00 -8.99
C LYS A 39 4.84 12.96 -7.95
N SER A 40 4.42 11.77 -8.41
CA SER A 40 4.04 10.69 -7.51
C SER A 40 5.21 10.16 -6.69
N LEU A 41 6.41 10.12 -7.27
CA LEU A 41 7.63 9.78 -6.54
C LEU A 41 8.02 10.88 -5.57
N GLN A 42 7.99 12.15 -6.00
CA GLN A 42 8.25 13.28 -5.11
C GLN A 42 7.34 13.25 -3.89
N HIS A 43 6.05 12.98 -4.08
CA HIS A 43 5.07 12.81 -3.01
C HIS A 43 5.40 11.66 -2.05
N LEU A 44 5.89 10.52 -2.57
CA LEU A 44 6.37 9.43 -1.72
C LEU A 44 7.60 9.84 -0.89
N PHE A 45 8.51 10.62 -1.48
CA PHE A 45 9.70 11.12 -0.80
C PHE A 45 9.36 12.12 0.32
N GLU A 46 8.25 12.85 0.24
CA GLU A 46 7.79 13.69 1.35
C GLU A 46 7.55 12.85 2.61
N ALA A 47 6.90 11.69 2.48
CA ALA A 47 6.74 10.74 3.60
C ALA A 47 8.06 10.09 4.02
N ALA A 48 8.89 9.68 3.06
CA ALA A 48 10.18 9.05 3.33
C ALA A 48 11.14 9.99 4.09
N ASN A 49 11.10 11.29 3.81
CA ASN A 49 11.88 12.29 4.53
C ASN A 49 11.44 12.45 6.00
N VAL A 50 10.21 12.08 6.33
CA VAL A 50 9.69 12.12 7.70
C VAL A 50 10.07 10.85 8.47
N ASP A 51 9.82 9.67 7.91
CA ASP A 51 10.14 8.37 8.52
C ASP A 51 10.48 7.32 7.43
N SER A 52 11.73 7.35 6.96
CA SER A 52 12.23 6.46 5.91
C SER A 52 12.23 4.99 6.32
N GLN A 53 12.34 4.70 7.62
CA GLN A 53 12.41 3.34 8.11
C GLN A 53 11.06 2.63 8.05
N ARG A 54 9.97 3.39 8.02
CA ARG A 54 8.60 2.89 7.94
C ARG A 54 8.01 2.90 6.53
N ILE A 55 8.70 3.51 5.56
CA ILE A 55 8.14 3.70 4.22
C ILE A 55 7.72 2.37 3.59
N LEU A 56 6.47 2.33 3.10
CA LEU A 56 5.79 1.17 2.52
C LEU A 56 5.54 -0.03 3.44
N GLN A 57 6.08 -0.05 4.67
CA GLN A 57 5.90 -1.17 5.58
C GLN A 57 4.41 -1.45 5.82
N GLN A 58 4.00 -2.69 5.54
CA GLN A 58 2.62 -3.13 5.71
C GLN A 58 2.33 -3.47 7.18
N THR A 59 1.25 -2.90 7.72
CA THR A 59 0.67 -3.25 9.03
C THR A 59 -0.80 -3.60 8.84
N VAL A 60 -1.25 -4.71 9.44
CA VAL A 60 -2.64 -5.18 9.32
C VAL A 60 -3.36 -5.07 10.66
N CYS A 61 -4.49 -4.38 10.66
CA CYS A 61 -5.36 -4.16 11.82
C CYS A 61 -6.73 -4.78 11.58
N TYR A 62 -7.26 -5.44 12.61
CA TYR A 62 -8.62 -6.01 12.59
C TYR A 62 -9.57 -5.17 13.42
N GLU A 63 -10.53 -4.53 12.75
CA GLU A 63 -11.51 -3.66 13.36
C GLU A 63 -12.78 -4.45 13.70
N ARG A 64 -12.90 -4.85 14.97
CA ARG A 64 -13.94 -5.79 15.42
C ARG A 64 -15.37 -5.28 15.23
N ARG A 65 -15.61 -3.97 15.47
CA ARG A 65 -16.96 -3.40 15.49
C ARG A 65 -17.67 -3.54 14.14
N PHE A 66 -16.96 -3.35 13.04
CA PHE A 66 -17.51 -3.51 11.69
C PHE A 66 -17.00 -4.77 10.98
N SER A 67 -16.28 -5.66 11.68
CA SER A 67 -15.63 -6.85 11.10
C SER A 67 -14.81 -6.54 9.86
N ARG A 68 -13.98 -5.49 9.93
CA ARG A 68 -13.16 -5.02 8.82
C ARG A 68 -11.71 -5.39 9.02
N THR A 69 -11.04 -5.64 7.92
CA THR A 69 -9.57 -5.73 7.88
C THR A 69 -9.02 -4.47 7.28
N ILE A 70 -8.03 -3.86 7.93
CA ILE A 70 -7.38 -2.62 7.48
C ILE A 70 -5.92 -2.94 7.26
N SER A 71 -5.44 -2.78 6.03
CA SER A 71 -4.02 -2.92 5.69
C SER A 71 -3.44 -1.53 5.42
N VAL A 72 -2.45 -1.13 6.19
CA VAL A 72 -1.76 0.16 6.09
C VAL A 72 -0.37 -0.09 5.52
N SER A 73 -0.10 0.43 4.32
CA SER A 73 1.26 0.61 3.80
C SER A 73 1.65 2.06 4.06
N TRP A 74 2.46 2.27 5.10
CA TRP A 74 2.70 3.62 5.62
C TRP A 74 3.42 4.50 4.58
N GLY A 75 2.96 5.74 4.45
CA GLY A 75 3.47 6.67 3.45
C GLY A 75 2.99 6.40 2.02
N TYR A 76 2.10 5.43 1.81
CA TYR A 76 1.57 5.11 0.48
C TYR A 76 0.06 4.95 0.43
N ALA A 77 -0.49 3.88 1.00
CA ALA A 77 -1.90 3.55 0.85
C ALA A 77 -2.47 2.73 2.00
N VAL A 78 -3.77 2.91 2.24
CA VAL A 78 -4.57 2.10 3.17
C VAL A 78 -5.65 1.35 2.39
N GLN A 79 -5.73 0.04 2.60
CA GLN A 79 -6.78 -0.83 2.07
C GLN A 79 -7.75 -1.21 3.17
N VAL A 80 -9.04 -0.91 2.98
CA VAL A 80 -10.12 -1.28 3.90
C VAL A 80 -10.98 -2.36 3.28
N PHE A 81 -10.86 -3.58 3.80
CA PHE A 81 -11.69 -4.73 3.46
C PHE A 81 -12.98 -4.70 4.29
N GLN A 82 -14.13 -4.96 3.66
CA GLN A 82 -15.45 -4.90 4.31
C GLN A 82 -15.80 -6.17 5.12
N ASN A 83 -14.83 -7.08 5.28
CA ASN A 83 -14.95 -8.34 5.95
C ASN A 83 -13.62 -8.70 6.66
N ASN A 84 -13.67 -9.70 7.53
CA ASN A 84 -12.48 -10.31 8.10
C ASN A 84 -11.77 -11.13 7.01
N VAL A 85 -10.51 -10.81 6.75
CA VAL A 85 -9.65 -11.47 5.76
C VAL A 85 -8.50 -12.12 6.51
N LEU A 86 -8.18 -13.36 6.19
CA LEU A 86 -7.08 -14.07 6.82
C LEU A 86 -5.77 -13.33 6.57
N LEU A 87 -4.92 -13.22 7.59
CA LEU A 87 -3.64 -12.50 7.48
C LEU A 87 -2.80 -12.99 6.29
N PRO A 88 -2.65 -14.31 6.02
CA PRO A 88 -1.95 -14.77 4.82
C PRO A 88 -2.49 -14.20 3.51
N ASP A 89 -3.79 -13.96 3.40
CA ASP A 89 -4.40 -13.39 2.19
C ASP A 89 -4.17 -11.88 2.06
N VAL A 90 -4.07 -11.17 3.19
CA VAL A 90 -3.78 -9.72 3.19
C VAL A 90 -2.32 -9.45 2.84
N LEU A 91 -1.41 -10.32 3.28
CA LEU A 91 0.03 -10.24 3.01
C LEU A 91 0.40 -10.63 1.57
N ARG A 92 -0.47 -11.36 0.86
CA ARG A 92 -0.24 -11.70 -0.55
C ARG A 92 -0.34 -10.47 -1.45
N VAL A 93 0.65 -10.31 -2.31
CA VAL A 93 0.78 -9.21 -3.27
C VAL A 93 -0.35 -9.28 -4.29
N GLN A 94 -1.11 -8.19 -4.45
CA GLN A 94 -2.11 -8.12 -5.52
C GLN A 94 -1.41 -8.01 -6.87
N GLU A 95 -1.78 -8.87 -7.81
CA GLU A 95 -1.19 -8.85 -9.16
C GLU A 95 -1.79 -7.71 -10.00
N THR A 96 -1.39 -6.47 -9.69
CA THR A 96 -1.77 -5.25 -10.42
C THR A 96 -0.82 -4.92 -11.57
N PHE A 97 0.39 -5.44 -11.52
CA PHE A 97 1.49 -5.16 -12.44
C PHE A 97 1.54 -6.20 -13.56
N LYS A 98 2.39 -5.93 -14.55
CA LYS A 98 2.71 -6.88 -15.62
C LYS A 98 4.18 -7.29 -15.54
N PRO A 99 4.53 -8.51 -15.98
CA PRO A 99 5.92 -8.91 -16.11
C PRO A 99 6.66 -8.00 -17.11
N TRP A 100 7.96 -7.82 -16.87
CA TRP A 100 8.86 -7.04 -17.74
C TRP A 100 8.93 -7.59 -19.16
N LYS A 101 9.16 -8.90 -19.30
CA LYS A 101 9.15 -9.61 -20.60
C LYS A 101 7.78 -10.24 -20.84
N GLU A 102 7.27 -10.12 -22.07
CA GLU A 102 6.01 -10.75 -22.50
C GLU A 102 6.12 -12.26 -22.72
N ASN A 103 7.31 -12.84 -22.54
CA ASN A 103 7.53 -14.26 -22.82
C ASN A 103 6.80 -15.14 -21.78
N HIS A 104 5.82 -15.91 -22.25
CA HIS A 104 4.83 -16.62 -21.44
C HIS A 104 5.40 -17.66 -20.46
N VAL A 105 6.62 -18.16 -20.67
CA VAL A 105 7.17 -19.31 -19.91
C VAL A 105 7.47 -18.96 -18.44
N MET A 106 7.81 -17.70 -18.15
CA MET A 106 8.12 -17.22 -16.79
C MET A 106 7.15 -16.15 -16.30
N ALA A 107 6.08 -15.87 -17.06
CA ALA A 107 5.04 -14.95 -16.63
C ALA A 107 4.34 -15.51 -15.37
N GLY A 108 4.30 -14.73 -14.29
CA GLY A 108 3.67 -15.14 -13.03
C GLY A 108 4.62 -15.83 -12.03
N VAL A 109 5.88 -16.07 -12.37
CA VAL A 109 6.88 -16.64 -11.44
C VAL A 109 7.59 -15.51 -10.70
N TYR A 110 7.12 -15.19 -9.50
CA TYR A 110 7.72 -14.18 -8.63
C TYR A 110 8.34 -14.81 -7.38
N THR A 111 9.30 -14.13 -6.77
CA THR A 111 9.91 -14.54 -5.49
C THR A 111 9.01 -14.29 -4.27
N PHE A 112 7.75 -13.91 -4.50
CA PHE A 112 6.76 -13.63 -3.48
C PHE A 112 5.39 -14.16 -3.90
N SER A 113 4.54 -14.43 -2.92
CA SER A 113 3.20 -14.96 -3.14
C SER A 113 2.25 -13.88 -3.66
N THR A 114 1.65 -14.15 -4.82
CA THR A 114 0.64 -13.27 -5.42
C THR A 114 -0.78 -13.73 -5.12
N ARG A 115 -1.72 -12.82 -5.33
CA ARG A 115 -3.15 -13.11 -5.39
C ARG A 115 -3.80 -12.33 -6.51
N GLU A 116 -4.80 -12.96 -7.12
CA GLU A 116 -5.61 -12.32 -8.14
C GLU A 116 -6.46 -11.19 -7.57
N ILE A 117 -6.75 -10.22 -8.44
CA ILE A 117 -7.65 -9.14 -8.11
C ILE A 117 -9.08 -9.62 -8.36
N HIS A 118 -9.89 -9.64 -7.31
CA HIS A 118 -11.30 -10.07 -7.39
C HIS A 118 -12.03 -9.38 -8.56
N HIS A 119 -12.66 -10.13 -9.48
CA HIS A 119 -13.28 -9.56 -10.69
C HIS A 119 -14.29 -8.44 -10.38
N ASP A 120 -15.20 -8.67 -9.44
CA ASP A 120 -16.16 -7.66 -8.95
C ASP A 120 -15.44 -6.48 -8.23
N PRO A 121 -15.51 -5.24 -8.76
CA PRO A 121 -14.96 -4.04 -8.13
C PRO A 121 -15.48 -3.76 -6.72
N CYS A 122 -16.72 -4.15 -6.42
CA CYS A 122 -17.37 -3.89 -5.13
C CYS A 122 -16.87 -4.81 -4.01
N LYS A 123 -16.31 -5.98 -4.36
CA LYS A 123 -15.71 -6.93 -3.41
C LYS A 123 -14.22 -6.67 -3.15
N ARG A 124 -13.61 -5.71 -3.87
CA ARG A 124 -12.23 -5.28 -3.63
C ARG A 124 -12.19 -4.32 -2.44
N PRO A 125 -11.06 -4.23 -1.72
CA PRO A 125 -10.91 -3.25 -0.65
C PRO A 125 -11.05 -1.83 -1.15
N LYS A 126 -11.59 -0.95 -0.30
CA LYS A 126 -11.58 0.50 -0.54
C LYS A 126 -10.15 1.00 -0.33
N ILE A 127 -9.62 1.75 -1.28
CA ILE A 127 -8.24 2.25 -1.25
C ILE A 127 -8.26 3.72 -0.85
N PHE A 128 -7.37 4.10 0.06
CA PHE A 128 -7.09 5.47 0.46
C PHE A 128 -5.61 5.74 0.20
N TYR A 129 -5.29 6.77 -0.58
CA TYR A 129 -3.90 7.13 -0.88
C TYR A 129 -3.41 8.20 0.07
N LEU A 130 -2.10 8.20 0.34
CA LEU A 130 -1.46 9.26 1.13
C LEU A 130 -1.78 10.62 0.52
N ASP A 131 -2.30 11.50 1.36
CA ASP A 131 -2.63 12.89 1.03
C ASP A 131 -1.59 13.84 1.63
N ASN A 132 -1.23 13.66 2.90
CA ASN A 132 -0.24 14.49 3.59
C ASN A 132 0.39 13.75 4.77
N VAL A 133 1.60 14.16 5.15
CA VAL A 133 2.29 13.76 6.39
C VAL A 133 2.72 15.01 7.14
N SER A 134 2.45 15.07 8.45
CA SER A 134 2.91 16.14 9.31
C SER A 134 3.47 15.61 10.63
N THR A 135 4.40 16.36 11.21
CA THR A 135 4.96 16.08 12.54
C THR A 135 4.35 17.06 13.53
N GLY A 136 3.83 16.55 14.64
CA GLY A 136 3.25 17.33 15.72
C GLY A 136 3.76 16.90 17.09
N LYS A 137 3.17 17.45 18.15
CA LYS A 137 3.51 17.11 19.55
C LYS A 137 3.25 15.63 19.88
N ASP A 138 2.22 15.04 19.26
CA ASP A 138 1.78 13.66 19.50
C ASP A 138 2.38 12.64 18.52
N GLY A 139 3.46 13.02 17.82
CA GLY A 139 4.14 12.19 16.83
C GLY A 139 3.85 12.58 15.38
N ILE A 140 4.01 11.62 14.48
CA ILE A 140 3.80 11.79 13.04
C ILE A 140 2.36 11.41 12.70
N VAL A 141 1.66 12.30 12.01
CA VAL A 141 0.29 12.09 11.53
C VAL A 141 0.31 12.03 10.01
N SER A 142 -0.15 10.91 9.46
CA SER A 142 -0.35 10.75 8.01
C SER A 142 -1.85 10.66 7.71
N SER A 143 -2.33 11.45 6.74
CA SER A 143 -3.71 11.42 6.25
C SER A 143 -3.79 10.73 4.90
N TYR A 144 -4.84 9.92 4.74
CA TYR A 144 -5.10 9.17 3.52
C TYR A 144 -6.50 9.45 3.02
N THR A 145 -6.63 9.86 1.76
CA THR A 145 -7.89 10.25 1.14
C THR A 145 -8.43 9.13 0.27
N LYS A 146 -9.74 8.87 0.37
CA LYS A 146 -10.43 7.82 -0.38
C LYS A 146 -10.26 8.02 -1.89
N SER A 147 -9.75 6.99 -2.56
CA SER A 147 -9.75 6.91 -4.01
C SER A 147 -11.16 6.59 -4.50
N TYR A 148 -11.61 7.31 -5.53
CA TYR A 148 -12.90 7.03 -6.14
C TYR A 148 -12.86 5.73 -6.92
N ARG A 149 -13.88 4.89 -6.71
CA ARG A 149 -14.09 3.68 -7.50
C ARG A 149 -15.57 3.48 -7.74
N ASN A 150 -15.96 3.33 -9.00
CA ASN A 150 -17.34 2.99 -9.36
C ASN A 150 -17.72 1.63 -8.78
N CYS A 151 -18.65 1.64 -7.84
CA CYS A 151 -19.34 0.46 -7.33
C CYS A 151 -20.81 0.85 -7.14
N SER A 152 -21.68 0.41 -8.04
CA SER A 152 -23.10 0.78 -8.06
C SER A 152 -23.88 0.29 -6.82
N ASN A 153 -23.36 -0.73 -6.13
CA ASN A 153 -24.01 -1.39 -4.99
C ASN A 153 -23.30 -1.15 -3.64
N ASP A 154 -22.68 0.03 -3.42
CA ASP A 154 -22.04 0.32 -2.13
C ASP A 154 -23.10 0.54 -1.03
N LYS A 155 -23.68 -0.53 -0.48
CA LYS A 155 -24.64 -0.47 0.65
C LYS A 155 -23.94 -0.42 2.01
N THR A 156 -22.61 -0.24 2.05
CA THR A 156 -21.82 -0.40 3.28
C THR A 156 -21.67 0.88 4.11
N SER A 157 -21.53 0.72 5.43
CA SER A 157 -21.25 1.79 6.41
C SER A 157 -20.01 2.64 6.07
N SER A 158 -19.07 2.13 5.25
CA SER A 158 -17.92 2.88 4.74
C SER A 158 -18.23 3.80 3.54
N LYS A 159 -19.50 4.07 3.21
CA LYS A 159 -19.86 5.07 2.20
C LYS A 159 -19.32 6.45 2.60
N ASN A 160 -19.45 6.80 3.88
CA ASN A 160 -19.12 8.12 4.41
C ASN A 160 -17.66 8.28 4.88
N LEU A 161 -16.89 7.19 4.97
CA LEU A 161 -15.47 7.26 5.32
C LEU A 161 -14.71 7.92 4.15
N LYS A 162 -14.20 9.14 4.37
CA LYS A 162 -13.47 9.92 3.36
C LYS A 162 -11.96 9.97 3.61
N VAL A 163 -11.57 10.06 4.88
CA VAL A 163 -10.18 10.21 5.31
C VAL A 163 -9.86 9.21 6.41
N ILE A 164 -8.67 8.63 6.35
CA ILE A 164 -8.07 7.83 7.43
C ILE A 164 -6.85 8.61 7.93
N LYS A 165 -6.68 8.71 9.25
CA LYS A 165 -5.47 9.25 9.87
C LYS A 165 -4.74 8.12 10.58
N VAL A 166 -3.43 8.02 10.34
CA VAL A 166 -2.55 7.07 11.02
C VAL A 166 -1.54 7.89 11.83
N VAL A 167 -1.49 7.62 13.13
CA VAL A 167 -0.58 8.28 14.07
C VAL A 167 0.51 7.31 14.46
N THR A 168 1.76 7.74 14.33
CA THR A 168 2.94 6.91 14.62
C THR A 168 4.00 7.73 15.35
N ASN A 169 4.76 7.08 16.22
CA ASN A 169 6.05 7.62 16.66
C ASN A 169 7.10 7.35 15.58
N LYS A 170 8.14 8.20 15.53
CA LYS A 170 9.28 8.00 14.64
C LYS A 170 9.89 6.64 14.90
N LEU A 171 10.09 5.85 13.84
CA LEU A 171 10.78 4.59 13.92
C LEU A 171 12.29 4.83 13.84
N ASP A 172 12.98 4.64 14.97
CA ASP A 172 14.44 4.67 15.06
C ASP A 172 14.94 3.26 15.39
N LEU A 173 15.21 2.46 14.34
CA LEU A 173 15.79 1.13 14.45
C LEU A 173 17.28 1.25 14.73
N ASP A 174 17.73 0.57 15.79
CA ASP A 174 19.16 0.40 16.04
C ASP A 174 19.78 -0.66 15.12
N SER A 175 21.11 -0.72 15.10
CA SER A 175 21.86 -1.67 14.25
C SER A 175 21.61 -3.15 14.58
N LYS A 176 21.10 -3.49 15.76
CA LYS A 176 20.72 -4.86 16.14
C LYS A 176 19.33 -5.21 15.61
N GLN A 177 18.39 -4.27 15.71
CA GLN A 177 17.02 -4.43 15.20
C GLN A 177 16.99 -4.53 13.67
N LEU A 178 17.86 -3.81 12.97
CA LEU A 178 18.01 -3.94 11.51
C LEU A 178 18.51 -5.34 11.10
N ARG A 179 19.38 -5.97 11.90
CA ARG A 179 19.94 -7.30 11.59
C ARG A 179 18.97 -8.45 11.83
N SER A 180 17.97 -8.28 12.70
CA SER A 180 16.94 -9.29 12.97
C SER A 180 15.77 -9.28 11.97
N ALA A 181 15.72 -8.29 11.08
CA ALA A 181 14.67 -8.12 10.07
C ALA A 181 15.06 -8.66 8.67
N ILE A 182 16.28 -9.22 8.54
CA ILE A 182 16.85 -9.86 7.34
C ILE A 182 16.99 -11.34 7.63
#